data_AF-A0A380P7Z2-F1
#
_entry.id   AF-A0A380P7Z2-F1
#
_cell.length_a   1.000
_cell.length_b   1.000
_cell.length_c   1.000
_cell.angle_alpha   90.00
_cell.angle_beta   90.00
_cell.angle_gamma   90.00
#
_symmetry.space_group_name_H-M   'P 1'
#
loop_
_entity.id
_entity.type
_entity.pdbx_description
1 polymer ?
#
loop_
_entity_poly.entity_id
_entity_poly.type
_entity_poly.pdbx_seq_one_letter_code
_entity_poly.pdbx_strand_id
1 'polypeptide(L)'
;MTNTIEQHFQFENPEQEIGLVGPQDAHLKLLEEGLGVQITGMGAQLTIIGSEDAVAQTIAVVEELYLLIKKASELDLLILFQQ
;
A
#
# COMPACT_ATOMS: atom_id res chain seq x y z
N MET A 1 18.73 7.89 -19.44
CA MET A 1 19.20 7.47 -18.10
C MET A 1 17.94 7.22 -17.28
N THR A 2 17.62 5.97 -16.95
CA THR A 2 16.46 5.67 -16.10
C THR A 2 16.92 5.75 -14.66
N ASN A 3 16.66 6.89 -14.01
CA ASN A 3 16.88 7.04 -12.58
C ASN A 3 15.79 6.27 -11.85
N THR A 4 16.17 5.18 -11.19
CA THR A 4 15.30 4.48 -10.25
C THR A 4 15.44 5.13 -8.89
N ILE A 5 14.30 5.41 -8.25
CA ILE A 5 14.22 5.90 -6.88
C ILE A 5 13.73 4.77 -5.99
N GLU A 6 14.15 4.80 -4.73
CA GLU A 6 13.60 3.98 -3.66
C GLU A 6 12.76 4.86 -2.75
N GLN A 7 11.57 4.40 -2.39
CA GLN A 7 10.70 5.08 -1.45
C GLN A 7 10.20 4.09 -0.41
N HIS A 8 10.23 4.52 0.85
CA HIS A 8 9.86 3.72 2.00
C HIS A 8 8.58 4.29 2.59
N PHE A 9 7.56 3.45 2.72
CA PHE A 9 6.31 3.80 3.35
C PHE A 9 6.17 3.00 4.64
N GLN A 10 6.10 3.69 5.78
CA GLN A 10 6.00 3.06 7.08
C GLN A 10 4.55 3.13 7.56
N PHE A 11 3.97 1.98 7.88
CA PHE A 11 2.63 1.90 8.43
C PHE A 11 2.65 2.11 9.94
N GLU A 12 1.56 2.66 10.47
CA GLU A 12 1.37 2.76 11.93
C GLU A 12 1.21 1.37 12.56
N ASN A 13 0.50 0.46 11.89
CA ASN A 13 0.24 -0.90 12.37
C ASN A 13 0.49 -1.96 11.27
N PRO A 14 1.06 -3.12 11.62
CA PRO A 14 1.27 -4.24 10.69
C PRO A 14 -0.05 -4.83 10.15
N GLU A 15 -1.16 -4.70 10.88
CA GLU A 15 -2.48 -5.13 10.39
C GLU A 15 -2.98 -4.30 9.19
N GLN A 16 -2.60 -3.01 9.14
CA GLN A 16 -2.91 -2.12 8.02
C GLN A 16 -2.04 -2.47 6.80
N GLU A 17 -0.79 -2.86 7.04
CA GLU A 17 0.12 -3.36 6.02
C GLU A 17 -0.46 -4.63 5.39
N ILE A 18 -0.82 -5.64 6.19
CA ILE A 18 -1.41 -6.90 5.71
C ILE A 18 -2.71 -6.66 4.92
N GLY A 19 -3.54 -5.72 5.37
CA GLY A 19 -4.77 -5.35 4.67
C GLY A 19 -4.51 -4.73 3.29
N LEU A 20 -3.42 -3.98 3.14
CA LEU A 20 -3.04 -3.28 1.92
C LEU A 20 -2.25 -4.17 0.95
N VAL A 21 -1.24 -4.86 1.47
CA VAL A 21 -0.43 -5.87 0.78
C VAL A 21 -1.31 -7.03 0.29
N GLY A 22 -2.38 -7.28 1.02
CA GLY A 22 -3.31 -8.37 0.76
C GLY A 22 -2.77 -9.71 1.27
N PRO A 23 -3.65 -10.73 1.34
CA PRO A 23 -3.22 -12.08 1.70
C PRO A 23 -2.16 -12.58 0.70
N GLN A 24 -0.98 -12.96 1.20
CA GLN A 24 0.16 -13.47 0.43
C GLN A 24 0.70 -12.52 -0.65
N ASP A 25 0.75 -11.21 -0.39
CA ASP A 25 1.39 -10.23 -1.29
C ASP A 25 0.73 -10.12 -2.67
N ALA A 26 -0.52 -10.59 -2.80
CA ALA A 26 -1.21 -10.68 -4.08
C ALA A 26 -1.46 -9.31 -4.72
N HIS A 27 -1.76 -8.28 -3.91
CA HIS A 27 -1.92 -6.92 -4.44
C HIS A 27 -0.58 -6.32 -4.86
N LEU A 28 0.48 -6.55 -4.07
CA LEU A 28 1.81 -6.03 -4.41
C LEU A 28 2.29 -6.55 -5.76
N LYS A 29 2.15 -7.86 -6.01
CA LYS A 29 2.50 -8.44 -7.31
C LYS A 29 1.76 -7.82 -8.50
N LEU A 30 0.47 -7.54 -8.32
CA LEU A 30 -0.34 -6.90 -9.37
C LEU A 30 0.11 -5.46 -9.64
N LEU A 31 0.48 -4.72 -8.59
CA LEU A 31 1.05 -3.37 -8.73
C LEU A 31 2.44 -3.41 -9.38
N GLU A 32 3.30 -4.36 -8.98
CA GLU A 32 4.62 -4.57 -9.59
C GLU A 32 4.51 -4.89 -11.08
N GLU A 33 3.64 -5.83 -11.47
CA GLU A 33 3.43 -6.20 -12.87
C GLU A 33 2.74 -5.09 -13.68
N GLY A 34 1.83 -4.34 -13.06
CA GLY A 34 1.07 -3.27 -13.72
C GLY A 34 1.87 -1.99 -13.97
N LEU A 35 2.75 -1.62 -13.02
CA LEU A 35 3.51 -0.37 -13.06
C LEU A 35 5.00 -0.57 -13.36
N GLY A 36 5.47 -1.82 -13.40
CA GLY A 36 6.88 -2.13 -13.64
C GLY A 36 7.79 -1.66 -12.52
N VAL A 37 7.28 -1.63 -11.28
CA VAL A 37 8.04 -1.33 -10.07
C VAL A 37 8.34 -2.61 -9.31
N GLN A 38 9.27 -2.54 -8.37
CA GLN A 38 9.52 -3.58 -7.40
C GLN A 38 8.98 -3.14 -6.04
N ILE A 39 8.15 -3.95 -5.41
CA ILE A 39 7.53 -3.64 -4.11
C ILE A 39 7.87 -4.77 -3.14
N THR A 40 8.26 -4.41 -1.91
CA THR A 40 8.63 -5.39 -0.88
C THR A 40 8.03 -4.97 0.44
N GLY A 41 7.10 -5.78 0.96
CA GLY A 41 6.55 -5.64 2.31
C GLY A 41 7.42 -6.35 3.33
N MET A 42 7.78 -5.65 4.40
CA MET A 42 8.60 -6.17 5.48
C MET A 42 8.01 -5.72 6.83
N GLY A 43 6.98 -6.44 7.29
CA GLY A 43 6.34 -6.23 8.59
C GLY A 43 5.44 -5.00 8.62
N ALA A 44 5.98 -3.84 8.98
CA ALA A 44 5.24 -2.56 8.99
C ALA A 44 5.87 -1.53 8.03
N GLN A 45 6.76 -1.98 7.14
CA GLN A 45 7.43 -1.13 6.17
C GLN A 45 7.22 -1.69 4.77
N LEU A 46 6.80 -0.84 3.85
CA LEU A 46 6.74 -1.11 2.41
C LEU A 46 7.89 -0.38 1.73
N THR A 47 8.64 -1.09 0.91
CA THR A 47 9.71 -0.51 0.09
C THR A 47 9.30 -0.60 -1.37
N ILE A 48 9.32 0.52 -2.08
CA ILE A 48 8.95 0.62 -3.50
C ILE A 48 10.15 1.15 -4.27
N ILE A 49 10.57 0.42 -5.29
CA ILE A 49 11.77 0.70 -6.08
C ILE A 49 11.38 0.71 -7.55
N GLY A 50 11.64 1.80 -8.25
CA GLY A 50 11.25 1.90 -9.65
C GLY A 50 11.60 3.26 -10.23
N SER A 51 11.12 3.55 -11.44
CA SER A 51 11.27 4.89 -12.01
C SER A 51 10.48 5.92 -11.19
N GLU A 52 10.93 7.18 -11.14
CA GLU A 52 10.27 8.25 -10.38
C GLU A 52 8.76 8.34 -10.64
N ASP A 53 8.35 8.28 -11.91
CA ASP A 53 6.94 8.27 -12.32
C ASP A 53 6.17 7.03 -11.80
N ALA A 54 6.75 5.84 -11.98
CA ALA A 54 6.14 4.58 -11.59
C ALA A 54 6.01 4.45 -10.06
N VAL A 55 7.01 4.94 -9.31
CA VAL A 55 7.00 4.99 -7.84
C VAL A 55 5.93 5.98 -7.36
N ALA A 56 5.85 7.17 -7.96
CA ALA A 56 4.83 8.16 -7.62
C ALA A 56 3.40 7.62 -7.87
N GLN A 57 3.19 6.93 -9.00
CA GLN A 57 1.92 6.28 -9.30
C GLN A 57 1.59 5.15 -8.31
N THR A 58 2.58 4.33 -7.98
CA THR A 58 2.40 3.23 -7.01
C THR A 58 2.01 3.77 -5.65
N ILE A 59 2.70 4.80 -5.17
CA ILE A 59 2.41 5.46 -3.89
C ILE A 59 0.99 6.04 -3.88
N ALA A 60 0.55 6.71 -4.95
CA ALA A 60 -0.80 7.25 -5.01
C ALA A 60 -1.87 6.16 -4.89
N VAL A 61 -1.68 5.02 -5.54
CA VAL A 61 -2.62 3.88 -5.44
C VAL A 61 -2.59 3.25 -4.06
N VAL A 62 -1.39 3.06 -3.49
CA VAL A 62 -1.17 2.55 -2.13
C VAL A 62 -1.82 3.46 -1.09
N GLU A 63 -1.68 4.78 -1.22
CA GLU A 63 -2.33 5.77 -0.34
C GLU A 63 -3.85 5.74 -0.47
N GLU A 64 -4.39 5.62 -1.69
CA GLU A 64 -5.83 5.60 -1.91
C GLU A 64 -6.48 4.33 -1.33
N LEU A 65 -5.83 3.17 -1.54
CA LEU A 65 -6.22 1.90 -0.92
C LEU A 65 -6.08 1.96 0.61
N TYR A 66 -5.02 2.60 1.13
CA TYR A 66 -4.82 2.79 2.57
C TYR A 66 -5.94 3.66 3.17
N LEU A 67 -6.31 4.74 2.50
CA LEU A 67 -7.40 5.61 2.93
C LEU A 67 -8.74 4.89 2.91
N LEU A 68 -8.98 4.02 1.92
CA LEU A 68 -10.17 3.16 1.83
C LEU A 68 -10.24 2.16 2.99
N ILE A 69 -9.14 1.48 3.31
CA ILE A 69 -9.07 0.54 4.44
C ILE A 69 -9.27 1.29 5.76
N LYS A 70 -8.59 2.41 5.96
CA LYS A 70 -8.73 3.26 7.15
C LYS A 70 -10.18 3.70 7.33
N LYS A 71 -10.82 4.17 6.26
CA LYS A 71 -12.23 4.59 6.29
C LYS A 71 -13.17 3.41 6.53
N ALA A 72 -12.89 2.23 6.00
CA ALA A 72 -13.67 1.03 6.27
C ALA A 72 -13.56 0.62 7.75
N SER A 73 -12.36 0.64 8.34
CA SER A 73 -12.16 0.39 9.78
C SER A 73 -12.87 1.42 10.67
N GLU A 74 -12.92 2.68 10.24
CA GLU A 74 -13.63 3.73 10.98
C GLU A 74 -15.16 3.62 10.81
N LEU A 75 -15.63 3.19 9.64
CA LEU A 75 -17.05 3.02 9.34
C LEU A 75 -17.64 1.82 10.07
N ASP A 76 -16.89 0.72 10.21
CA ASP A 76 -17.29 -0.47 10.97
C ASP A 76 -17.64 -0.12 12.43
N LEU A 77 -16.94 0.86 13.00
CA LEU A 77 -17.16 1.34 14.37
C LEU A 77 -18.45 2.19 14.51
N LEU A 78 -18.89 2.87 13.45
CA LEU A 78 -20.09 3.72 13.45
C LEU A 78 -21.39 2.90 13.37
N ILE A 79 -21.35 1.69 12.81
CA ILE A 79 -22.54 0.82 12.69
C ILE A 79 -22.86 0.13 14.03
N LEU A 80 -21.89 0.01 14.92
CA LEU A 80 -22.06 -0.58 16.26
C LEU A 80 -22.67 0.38 17.29
N PHE A 81 -22.62 1.70 17.07
CA PHE A 81 -23.20 2.70 17.99
C PHE A 81 -24.62 3.16 17.62
N GLN A 82 -25.20 2.62 16.53
CA GLN A 82 -26.55 2.97 16.05
C GLN A 82 -27.56 1.82 16.19
N GLN A 83 -27.27 0.77 16.97
CA GLN A 83 -28.25 -0.28 17.30
C GLN A 83 -28.61 -0.31 18.79
#